data_AF-A0A7V0JWG6-F1
#
_entry.id   AF-A0A7V0JWG6-F1
#
_cell.length_a   1.000
_cell.length_b   1.000
_cell.length_c   1.000
_cell.angle_alpha   90.00
_cell.angle_beta   90.00
_cell.angle_gamma   90.00
#
_symmetry.space_group_name_H-M   'P 1'
#
loop_
_entity.id
_entity.type
_entity.pdbx_description
1 polymer ?
#
loop_
_entity_poly.entity_id
_entity_poly.type
_entity_poly.pdbx_seq_one_letter_code
_entity_poly.pdbx_strand_id
1 'polypeptide(L)'
;MPQLKPWQVAVDFLEGLLRALGEEGRVEVREEKGRIYINIRGRFSLIPGEDKTFREALARLVRLRLGRAGARVSLVLDVNGALRAREEALATRARELAR
;
A
#
# COMPACT_ATOMS: atom_id res chain seq x y z
N MET A 1 6.33 -16.91 -21.54
CA MET A 1 6.61 -16.39 -20.18
C MET A 1 5.26 -16.13 -19.51
N PRO A 2 4.95 -16.68 -18.33
CA PRO A 2 3.71 -16.35 -17.64
C PRO A 2 3.69 -14.85 -17.35
N GLN A 3 2.60 -14.16 -17.71
CA GLN A 3 2.41 -12.76 -17.33
C GLN A 3 2.28 -12.71 -15.81
N LEU A 4 3.23 -12.06 -15.14
CA LEU A 4 3.13 -11.77 -13.71
C LEU A 4 1.87 -10.95 -13.47
N LYS A 5 1.10 -11.31 -12.45
CA LYS A 5 -0.06 -10.51 -12.04
C LYS A 5 0.45 -9.12 -11.61
N PRO A 6 -0.29 -8.03 -11.88
CA PRO A 6 0.14 -6.68 -11.52
C PRO A 6 0.59 -6.55 -10.06
N TRP A 7 -0.09 -7.21 -9.13
CA TRP A 7 0.32 -7.16 -7.73
C TRP A 7 1.66 -7.84 -7.43
N GLN A 8 2.08 -8.85 -8.20
CA GLN A 8 3.40 -9.49 -8.01
C GLN A 8 4.52 -8.50 -8.30
N VAL A 9 4.39 -7.72 -9.38
CA VAL A 9 5.34 -6.65 -9.73
C VAL A 9 5.41 -5.58 -8.64
N ALA A 10 4.28 -5.27 -8.01
CA ALA A 10 4.24 -4.31 -6.90
C ALA A 10 4.90 -4.88 -5.62
N VAL A 11 4.66 -6.15 -5.32
CA VAL A 11 5.28 -6.86 -4.17
C VAL A 11 6.79 -6.90 -4.34
N ASP A 12 7.29 -7.40 -5.48
CA ASP A 12 8.72 -7.53 -5.74
C ASP A 12 9.44 -6.17 -5.61
N PHE A 13 8.80 -5.12 -6.11
CA PHE A 13 9.32 -3.75 -6.01
C PHE A 13 9.38 -3.26 -4.57
N LEU A 14 8.31 -3.44 -3.80
CA LEU A 14 8.23 -2.98 -2.42
C LEU A 14 9.15 -3.78 -1.49
N GLU A 15 9.24 -5.10 -1.66
CA GLU A 15 10.19 -5.94 -0.92
C GLU A 15 11.64 -5.61 -1.28
N GLY A 16 11.92 -5.31 -2.55
CA GLY A 16 13.21 -4.78 -2.99
C GLY A 16 13.54 -3.44 -2.33
N LEU A 17 12.57 -2.53 -2.26
CA LEU A 17 12.72 -1.23 -1.60
C LEU A 17 12.98 -1.37 -0.10
N LEU A 18 12.21 -2.20 0.61
CA LEU A 18 12.42 -2.45 2.04
C LEU A 18 13.85 -2.96 2.30
N ARG A 19 14.31 -3.94 1.51
CA ARG A 19 15.68 -4.46 1.60
C ARG A 19 16.73 -3.38 1.32
N ALA A 20 16.52 -2.54 0.31
CA ALA A 20 17.44 -1.46 -0.02
C ALA A 20 17.53 -0.38 1.06
N LEU A 21 16.45 -0.17 1.81
CA LEU A 21 16.40 0.75 2.95
C LEU A 21 16.92 0.12 4.26
N GLY A 22 17.23 -1.18 4.27
CA GLY A 22 17.59 -1.89 5.51
C GLY A 22 16.40 -2.09 6.46
N GLU A 23 15.18 -2.05 5.93
CA GLU A 23 13.95 -2.14 6.72
C GLU A 23 13.43 -3.57 6.82
N GLU A 24 13.10 -4.00 8.04
CA GLU A 24 12.48 -5.31 8.29
C GLU A 24 10.95 -5.22 8.18
N GLY A 25 10.40 -5.86 7.16
CA GLY A 25 8.96 -5.93 6.97
C GLY A 25 8.53 -6.90 5.88
N ARG A 26 7.22 -6.96 5.69
CA ARG A 26 6.56 -7.77 4.65
C ARG A 26 5.52 -6.95 3.91
N VAL A 27 5.24 -7.36 2.67
CA VAL A 27 4.19 -6.76 1.85
C VAL A 27 2.98 -7.67 1.85
N GLU A 28 1.83 -7.13 2.24
CA GLU A 28 0.54 -7.82 2.19
C GLU A 28 -0.32 -7.23 1.07
N VAL A 29 -0.97 -8.09 0.28
CA VAL A 29 -1.81 -7.67 -0.84
C VAL A 29 -3.23 -8.20 -0.67
N ARG A 30 -4.22 -7.38 -0.97
CA ARG A 30 -5.63 -7.76 -1.13
C ARG A 30 -6.21 -7.11 -2.37
N GLU A 31 -7.03 -7.86 -3.12
CA GLU A 31 -7.84 -7.30 -4.19
C GLU A 31 -9.21 -6.88 -3.61
N GLU A 32 -9.57 -5.61 -3.78
CA GLU A 32 -10.77 -5.02 -3.17
C GLU A 32 -11.51 -4.15 -4.18
N LYS A 33 -12.72 -4.57 -4.58
CA LYS A 33 -13.65 -3.80 -5.43
C LYS A 33 -12.98 -3.19 -6.68
N GLY A 34 -12.18 -4.00 -7.39
CA GLY A 34 -11.46 -3.56 -8.60
C GLY A 34 -10.21 -2.70 -8.34
N ARG A 35 -9.71 -2.70 -7.10
CA ARG A 35 -8.48 -2.00 -6.69
C ARG A 35 -7.54 -3.00 -6.00
N ILE A 36 -6.24 -2.71 -6.04
CA ILE A 36 -5.23 -3.45 -5.28
C ILE A 36 -4.96 -2.65 -4.01
N TYR A 37 -5.26 -3.25 -2.87
CA TYR A 37 -4.82 -2.75 -1.57
C TYR A 37 -3.49 -3.43 -1.22
N ILE A 38 -2.47 -2.61 -0.94
CA ILE A 38 -1.15 -3.07 -0.51
C ILE A 38 -0.87 -2.48 0.85
N ASN A 39 -0.45 -3.31 1.80
CA ASN A 39 -0.05 -2.88 3.13
C ASN A 39 1.37 -3.36 3.41
N ILE A 40 2.28 -2.43 3.68
CA ILE A 40 3.62 -2.77 4.17
C ILE A 40 3.57 -2.85 5.70
N ARG A 41 3.92 -4.02 6.24
CA ARG A 41 3.93 -4.28 7.69
C ARG A 41 5.34 -4.48 8.19
N GLY A 42 5.70 -3.78 9.26
CA GLY A 42 7.02 -3.88 9.86
C GLY A 42 7.25 -2.83 10.93
N ARG A 43 8.37 -2.97 11.64
CA ARG A 43 8.86 -1.93 12.55
C ARG A 43 9.86 -1.11 11.78
N PHE A 44 9.36 -0.02 11.20
CA PHE A 44 10.17 0.77 10.27
C PHE A 44 10.87 1.93 10.97
N SER A 45 12.14 2.15 10.61
CA SER A 45 12.94 3.28 11.11
C SER A 45 12.83 4.53 10.23
N LEU A 46 12.68 4.34 8.91
CA LEU A 46 12.68 5.36 7.86
C LEU A 46 11.30 5.58 7.22
N ILE A 47 10.34 4.68 7.47
CA ILE A 47 9.02 4.70 6.82
C ILE A 47 7.99 5.22 7.84
N PRO A 48 7.54 6.48 7.70
CA PRO A 48 6.54 7.04 8.61
C PRO A 48 5.16 6.43 8.33
N GLY A 49 4.57 5.79 9.34
CA GLY A 49 3.30 5.08 9.21
C GLY A 49 2.09 5.97 8.90
N GLU A 50 1.98 7.10 9.59
CA GLU A 50 0.80 7.98 9.51
C GLU A 50 0.94 9.09 8.46
N ASP A 51 2.14 9.32 7.92
CA ASP A 51 2.40 10.38 6.96
C ASP A 51 1.71 10.10 5.62
N LYS A 52 0.69 10.92 5.33
CA LYS A 52 -0.08 10.85 4.09
C LYS A 52 0.78 11.18 2.86
N THR A 53 1.63 12.19 2.95
CA THR A 53 2.47 12.64 1.83
C THR A 53 3.47 11.56 1.44
N PHE A 54 4.12 10.95 2.43
CA PHE A 54 5.02 9.82 2.21
C PHE A 54 4.28 8.65 1.53
N ARG A 55 3.12 8.26 2.08
CA ARG A 55 2.33 7.14 1.56
C ARG A 55 1.86 7.37 0.12
N GLU A 56 1.44 8.59 -0.22
CA GLU A 56 1.05 8.97 -1.57
C GLU A 56 2.22 8.98 -2.56
N ALA A 57 3.39 9.47 -2.12
CA ALA A 57 4.62 9.42 -2.90
C ALA A 57 5.04 7.98 -3.19
N LEU A 58 5.01 7.11 -2.18
CA LEU A 58 5.33 5.69 -2.34
C LEU A 58 4.32 5.00 -3.26
N ALA A 59 3.01 5.26 -3.09
CA ALA A 59 1.98 4.74 -3.99
C ALA A 59 2.20 5.20 -5.45
N ARG A 60 2.66 6.44 -5.67
CA ARG A 60 3.01 6.95 -7.00
C ARG A 60 4.19 6.17 -7.61
N LEU A 61 5.23 5.86 -6.83
CA LEU A 61 6.36 5.05 -7.30
C LEU A 61 5.91 3.65 -7.73
N VAL A 62 5.04 3.01 -6.94
CA VAL A 62 4.47 1.70 -7.29
C VAL A 62 3.67 1.79 -8.59
N ARG A 63 2.81 2.80 -8.75
CA ARG A 63 2.05 3.01 -10.00
C ARG A 63 2.96 3.22 -11.22
N LEU A 64 4.07 3.95 -11.06
CA LEU A 64 5.05 4.12 -12.13
C LEU A 64 5.71 2.79 -12.51
N ARG A 65 6.06 1.97 -11.51
CA ARG A 65 6.64 0.63 -11.74
C ARG A 65 5.66 -0.30 -12.48
N LEU A 66 4.39 -0.26 -12.10
CA LEU A 66 3.31 -1.04 -12.74
C LEU A 66 3.02 -0.56 -14.16
N GLY A 67 2.99 0.76 -14.38
CA GLY A 67 2.80 1.35 -15.71
C GLY A 67 3.91 0.93 -16.68
N ARG A 68 5.16 0.86 -16.23
CA ARG A 68 6.29 0.32 -17.01
C ARG A 68 6.15 -1.17 -17.35
N ALA A 69 5.38 -1.93 -16.56
CA ALA A 69 5.06 -3.32 -16.83
C ALA A 69 3.77 -3.51 -17.66
N GLY A 70 3.18 -2.42 -18.17
CA GLY A 70 1.94 -2.47 -18.95
C GLY A 70 0.66 -2.59 -18.13
N ALA A 71 0.73 -2.53 -16.79
CA ALA A 71 -0.43 -2.63 -15.91
C ALA A 71 -0.96 -1.25 -15.51
N ARG A 72 -2.26 -1.01 -15.73
CA ARG A 72 -2.99 0.16 -15.20
C ARG A 72 -4.02 -0.30 -14.19
N VAL A 73 -3.69 -0.20 -12.91
CA VAL A 73 -4.52 -0.65 -11.80
C VAL A 73 -4.69 0.45 -10.78
N SER A 74 -5.91 0.58 -10.24
CA SER A 74 -6.15 1.42 -9.08
C SER A 74 -5.52 0.77 -7.85
N LEU A 75 -4.72 1.55 -7.11
CA LEU A 75 -3.93 1.04 -5.99
C LEU A 75 -4.06 1.96 -4.78
N VAL A 76 -4.27 1.34 -3.62
CA VAL A 76 -4.18 1.95 -2.29
C VAL A 76 -2.97 1.35 -1.60
N LEU A 77 -2.08 2.19 -1.08
CA LEU A 77 -0.96 1.78 -0.25
C LEU A 77 -1.24 2.18 1.19
N ASP A 78 -0.97 1.28 2.12
CA ASP A 78 -1.06 1.49 3.57
C ASP A 78 0.26 1.06 4.24
N VAL A 79 0.53 1.65 5.40
CA VAL A 79 1.70 1.36 6.22
C VAL A 79 1.18 0.98 7.59
N ASN A 80 1.47 -0.25 8.02
CA ASN A 80 1.01 -0.79 9.29
C ASN A 80 -0.51 -0.67 9.54
N GLY A 81 -1.33 -0.61 8.48
CA GLY A 81 -2.78 -0.48 8.60
C GLY A 81 -3.28 0.89 9.08
N ALA A 82 -2.44 1.93 9.08
CA ALA A 82 -2.80 3.25 9.60
C ALA A 82 -3.97 3.90 8.83
N LEU A 83 -4.00 3.75 7.51
CA LEU A 83 -5.12 4.25 6.69
C LEU A 83 -6.40 3.49 7.02
N ARG A 84 -6.34 2.15 7.05
CA ARG A 84 -7.48 1.29 7.44
C ARG A 84 -8.05 1.68 8.80
N ALA A 85 -7.20 1.80 9.81
CA ALA A 85 -7.61 2.17 11.17
C ALA A 85 -8.30 3.55 11.19
N ARG A 86 -7.77 4.51 10.42
CA ARG A 86 -8.38 5.84 10.29
C ARG A 86 -9.75 5.78 9.61
N GLU A 87 -9.90 5.00 8.56
CA GLU A 87 -11.19 4.82 7.87
C GLU A 87 -12.24 4.19 8.80
N GLU A 88 -11.86 3.18 9.58
CA GLU A 88 -12.73 2.53 10.56
C GLU A 88 -13.15 3.48 11.69
N ALA A 89 -12.22 4.31 12.17
CA ALA A 89 -12.51 5.35 13.16
C ALA A 89 -13.52 6.38 12.62
N LEU A 90 -13.31 6.86 11.40
CA LEU A 90 -14.24 7.81 10.74
C LEU A 90 -15.62 7.19 10.51
N ALA A 91 -15.67 5.92 10.05
CA ALA A 91 -16.93 5.21 9.85
C ALA A 91 -17.71 5.05 11.16
N THR A 92 -17.01 4.78 12.27
CA THR A 92 -17.61 4.72 13.60
C THR A 92 -18.23 6.06 13.99
N ARG A 93 -17.49 7.16 13.86
CA ARG A 93 -18.01 8.51 14.16
C ARG A 93 -19.19 8.92 13.29
N ALA A 94 -19.16 8.59 12.00
CA ALA A 94 -20.27 8.88 11.09
C ALA A 94 -21.55 8.14 11.50
N ARG A 95 -21.44 6.89 11.96
CA ARG A 95 -22.59 6.12 12.46
C ARG A 95 -23.14 6.68 13.77
N GLU A 96 -22.29 7.24 14.63
CA GLU A 96 -22.71 7.90 15.87
C GLU A 96 -23.53 9.17 15.58
N LEU A 97 -23.14 9.97 14.58
CA LEU A 97 -23.83 11.21 14.20
C LEU A 97 -25.15 10.98 13.46
N ALA A 98 -25.34 9.81 12.85
CA ALA A 98 -26.56 9.46 12.12
C ALA A 98 -27.67 8.87 13.02
N ARG A 99 -27.43 8.77 14.33
CA ARG A 99 -28.41 8.38 15.35
C ARG A 99 -29.10 9.61 15.93
#